data_AF-A0A3N2PP54-F1
#
_entry.id   AF-A0A3N2PP54-F1
#
_cell.length_a   1.000
_cell.length_b   1.000
_cell.length_c   1.000
_cell.angle_alpha   90.00
_cell.angle_beta   90.00
_cell.angle_gamma   90.00
#
_symmetry.space_group_name_H-M   'P 1'
#
loop_
_entity.id
_entity.type
_entity.pdbx_description
1 polymer ?
#
loop_
_entity_poly.entity_id
_entity_poly.type
_entity_poly.pdbx_seq_one_letter_code
_entity_poly.pdbx_strand_id
1 'polypeptide(L)'
;MKTAALLSLASAASAHYVFPSVSIGGQSASNWEVVRQTANFQSTGPVENVSSPQIKCYELNGSGPWSDTGVLNVQAGASVSFTSSPPIFHEGPALAYLAKVPAGTDVTQWDGSGAVWFKIWQDEPTITSSSITFPTMNSASIDFSLPSCLENGQYLLRVEHIALHVAGAPQFYLSCAQINVSGGSGGYSPAGMLSFPGAYSANDPGLTANIYWPIPTSYTAPGGPVGSC
;
A
#
# COMPACT_ATOMS: atom_id res chain seq x y z
N MET A 1 8.54 19.79 -54.30
CA MET A 1 9.37 19.39 -53.13
C MET A 1 8.43 18.87 -52.05
N LYS A 2 8.61 17.64 -51.59
CA LYS A 2 7.73 16.98 -50.62
C LYS A 2 8.13 17.42 -49.21
N THR A 3 7.25 18.11 -48.49
CA THR A 3 7.41 18.45 -47.07
C THR A 3 7.13 17.21 -46.22
N ALA A 4 8.17 16.66 -45.59
CA ALA A 4 8.03 15.61 -44.59
C ALA A 4 7.75 16.27 -43.23
N ALA A 5 6.60 15.98 -42.62
CA ALA A 5 6.31 16.38 -41.25
C ALA A 5 6.93 15.37 -40.28
N LEU A 6 7.87 15.81 -39.44
CA LEU A 6 8.32 15.03 -38.29
C LEU A 6 7.27 15.15 -37.16
N LEU A 7 6.61 14.04 -36.81
CA LEU A 7 5.89 13.93 -35.54
C LEU A 7 6.90 13.60 -34.43
N SER A 8 7.14 14.54 -33.53
CA SER A 8 7.82 14.26 -32.26
C SER A 8 6.86 13.56 -31.31
N LEU A 9 7.06 12.27 -31.05
CA LEU A 9 6.41 11.59 -29.93
C LEU A 9 7.08 12.07 -28.63
N ALA A 10 6.38 12.92 -27.87
CA ALA A 10 6.77 13.21 -26.50
C ALA A 10 6.43 12.01 -25.62
N SER A 11 7.44 11.26 -25.18
CA SER A 11 7.28 10.24 -24.14
C SER A 11 7.02 10.94 -22.81
N ALA A 12 5.80 10.87 -22.29
CA ALA A 12 5.53 11.25 -20.91
C ALA A 12 6.18 10.19 -20.00
N ALA A 13 7.38 10.47 -19.49
CA ALA A 13 7.95 9.68 -18.42
C ALA A 13 7.14 9.97 -17.15
N SER A 14 6.33 9.00 -16.70
CA SER A 14 5.68 9.09 -15.40
C SER A 14 6.73 8.84 -14.33
N ALA A 15 7.06 9.87 -13.54
CA ALA A 15 8.00 9.77 -12.42
C ALA A 15 7.36 9.23 -11.13
N HIS A 16 6.07 8.87 -11.19
CA HIS A 16 5.34 8.32 -10.04
C HIS A 16 4.31 7.25 -10.47
N TYR A 17 3.72 6.54 -9.49
CA TYR A 17 2.80 5.42 -9.72
C TYR A 17 1.63 5.40 -8.72
N VAL A 18 0.58 4.65 -9.08
CA VAL A 18 -0.62 4.43 -8.27
C VAL A 18 -0.87 2.93 -8.10
N PHE A 19 -1.69 2.57 -7.11
CA PHE A 19 -2.18 1.20 -6.88
C PHE A 19 -3.69 1.10 -7.14
N PRO A 20 -4.14 1.04 -8.41
CA PRO A 20 -5.53 1.23 -8.75
C PRO A 20 -6.39 -0.03 -8.63
N SER A 21 -5.78 -1.21 -8.64
CA SER A 21 -6.51 -2.48 -8.71
C SER A 21 -5.81 -3.56 -7.91
N VAL A 22 -6.57 -4.61 -7.59
CA VAL A 22 -6.08 -5.77 -6.85
C VAL A 22 -6.67 -7.05 -7.45
N SER A 23 -5.87 -8.11 -7.44
CA SER A 23 -6.31 -9.48 -7.68
C SER A 23 -6.19 -10.29 -6.40
N ILE A 24 -7.25 -10.98 -5.97
CA ILE A 24 -7.24 -11.79 -4.74
C ILE A 24 -7.84 -13.16 -5.02
N GLY A 25 -7.08 -14.23 -4.77
CA GLY A 25 -7.52 -15.60 -5.01
C GLY A 25 -7.93 -15.86 -6.47
N GLY A 26 -7.28 -15.18 -7.42
CA GLY A 26 -7.59 -15.26 -8.86
C GLY A 26 -8.72 -14.35 -9.33
N GLN A 27 -9.42 -13.65 -8.43
CA GLN A 27 -10.44 -12.65 -8.79
C GLN A 27 -9.76 -11.29 -9.02
N SER A 28 -9.75 -10.82 -10.26
CA SER A 28 -9.13 -9.53 -10.61
C SER A 28 -10.17 -8.44 -10.71
N ALA A 29 -9.98 -7.34 -9.98
CA ALA A 29 -10.83 -6.16 -10.04
C ALA A 29 -10.30 -5.16 -11.07
N SER A 30 -11.21 -4.40 -11.68
CA SER A 30 -10.88 -3.25 -12.53
C SER A 30 -10.29 -2.11 -11.69
N ASN A 31 -9.66 -1.15 -12.37
CA ASN A 31 -9.14 0.04 -11.69
C ASN A 31 -10.25 0.75 -10.91
N TRP A 32 -10.00 0.95 -9.61
CA TRP A 32 -10.86 1.62 -8.65
C TRP A 32 -12.22 0.94 -8.41
N GLU A 33 -12.39 -0.30 -8.87
CA GLU A 33 -13.64 -1.04 -8.70
C GLU A 33 -13.88 -1.40 -7.23
N VAL A 34 -12.87 -1.98 -6.58
CA VAL A 34 -12.90 -2.35 -5.15
C VAL A 34 -11.85 -1.62 -4.33
N VAL A 35 -11.00 -0.82 -4.99
CA VAL A 35 -10.01 0.05 -4.38
C VAL A 35 -10.57 1.45 -4.33
N ARG A 36 -10.55 2.09 -3.15
CA ARG A 36 -10.98 3.48 -3.00
C ARG A 36 -10.10 4.36 -3.86
N GLN A 37 -10.72 5.12 -4.78
CA GLN A 37 -9.98 5.98 -5.69
C GLN A 37 -9.14 7.00 -4.92
N THR A 38 -7.86 7.09 -5.25
CA THR A 38 -6.91 7.96 -4.54
C THR A 38 -6.87 9.37 -5.13
N ALA A 39 -6.48 10.36 -4.32
CA ALA A 39 -6.36 11.76 -4.74
C ALA A 39 -5.29 11.96 -5.83
N ASN A 40 -4.32 11.06 -5.92
CA ASN A 40 -3.28 11.08 -6.93
C ASN A 40 -3.62 10.30 -8.22
N PHE A 41 -4.86 9.87 -8.44
CA PHE A 41 -5.20 9.04 -9.62
C PHE A 41 -4.81 9.66 -10.98
N GLN A 42 -4.68 10.99 -11.05
CA GLN A 42 -4.19 11.72 -12.23
C GLN A 42 -2.76 12.22 -12.09
N SER A 43 -2.43 12.82 -10.93
CA SER A 43 -1.11 13.44 -10.72
C SER A 43 -0.02 12.41 -10.45
N THR A 44 -0.39 11.20 -10.01
CA THR A 44 0.47 10.11 -9.55
C THR A 44 1.38 10.46 -8.35
N GLY A 45 1.31 11.68 -7.82
CA GLY A 45 2.18 12.15 -6.73
C GLY A 45 2.00 11.39 -5.41
N PRO A 46 2.98 11.47 -4.49
CA PRO A 46 2.95 10.74 -3.23
C PRO A 46 2.26 11.54 -2.12
N VAL A 47 1.94 10.85 -1.02
CA VAL A 47 1.81 11.50 0.29
C VAL A 47 3.22 11.70 0.85
N GLU A 48 3.53 12.84 1.45
CA GLU A 48 4.85 13.13 2.05
C GLU A 48 4.77 13.45 3.55
N ASN A 49 3.56 13.76 4.06
CA ASN A 49 3.33 14.11 5.46
C ASN A 49 2.64 12.96 6.20
N VAL A 50 3.38 12.28 7.09
CA VAL A 50 2.88 11.17 7.92
C VAL A 50 1.77 11.56 8.90
N SER A 51 1.58 12.85 9.18
CA SER A 51 0.48 13.37 10.01
C SER A 51 -0.76 13.73 9.19
N SER A 52 -0.69 13.68 7.86
CA SER A 52 -1.82 13.95 6.99
C SER A 52 -2.86 12.82 7.11
N PRO A 53 -4.17 13.13 7.13
CA PRO A 53 -5.21 12.11 7.01
C PRO A 53 -5.06 11.23 5.76
N GLN A 54 -4.43 11.76 4.70
CA GLN A 54 -4.16 11.03 3.46
C GLN A 54 -3.24 9.82 3.64
N ILE A 55 -2.43 9.75 4.70
CA ILE A 55 -1.55 8.60 4.95
C ILE A 55 -2.31 7.29 5.20
N LYS A 56 -3.62 7.38 5.47
CA LYS A 56 -4.49 6.22 5.71
C LYS A 56 -4.80 5.45 4.44
N CYS A 57 -5.58 6.05 3.54
CA CYS A 57 -6.05 5.44 2.30
C CYS A 57 -5.93 6.37 1.07
N TYR A 58 -5.35 7.57 1.25
CA TYR A 58 -5.12 8.59 0.22
C TYR A 58 -6.34 8.92 -0.64
N GLU A 59 -7.55 8.81 -0.08
CA GLU A 59 -8.78 8.90 -0.86
C GLU A 59 -8.93 10.25 -1.55
N LEU A 60 -9.45 10.23 -2.79
CA LEU A 60 -9.82 11.43 -3.55
C LEU A 60 -10.83 12.28 -2.79
N ASN A 61 -11.80 11.60 -2.17
CA ASN A 61 -12.78 12.19 -1.28
C ASN A 61 -12.48 11.69 0.14
N GLY A 62 -11.92 12.56 0.98
CA GLY A 62 -11.46 12.22 2.35
C GLY A 62 -12.57 11.97 3.38
N SER A 63 -13.81 11.80 2.95
CA SER A 63 -14.97 11.51 3.79
C SER A 63 -15.94 10.61 3.05
N GLY A 64 -16.47 9.58 3.74
CA GLY A 64 -17.47 8.68 3.19
C GLY A 64 -18.82 9.34 2.90
N PRO A 65 -19.75 8.60 2.28
CA PRO A 65 -19.67 7.15 2.07
C PRO A 65 -18.84 6.74 0.84
N TRP A 66 -18.22 5.56 0.89
CA TRP A 66 -17.50 4.89 -0.21
C TRP A 66 -18.40 3.89 -0.94
N SER A 67 -19.70 4.18 -1.03
CA SER A 67 -20.71 3.30 -1.64
C SER A 67 -20.47 3.02 -3.13
N ASP A 68 -19.76 3.91 -3.81
CA ASP A 68 -19.38 3.74 -5.22
C ASP A 68 -18.18 2.79 -5.41
N THR A 69 -17.50 2.42 -4.32
CA THR A 69 -16.44 1.39 -4.32
C THR A 69 -17.06 0.05 -3.91
N GLY A 70 -16.88 -0.96 -4.75
CA GLY A 70 -17.34 -2.33 -4.50
C GLY A 70 -16.59 -3.02 -3.36
N VAL A 71 -17.05 -4.23 -3.01
CA VAL A 71 -16.45 -5.08 -1.97
C VAL A 71 -16.13 -6.44 -2.58
N LEU A 72 -14.87 -6.87 -2.50
CA LEU A 72 -14.44 -8.17 -3.04
C LEU A 72 -14.59 -9.27 -1.98
N ASN A 73 -15.36 -10.33 -2.28
CA ASN A 73 -15.47 -11.49 -1.41
C ASN A 73 -14.26 -12.43 -1.59
N VAL A 74 -13.55 -12.72 -0.49
CA VAL A 74 -12.27 -13.45 -0.52
C VAL A 74 -12.20 -14.50 0.57
N GLN A 75 -11.27 -15.44 0.42
CA GLN A 75 -10.94 -16.43 1.44
C GLN A 75 -9.72 -15.97 2.25
N ALA A 76 -9.71 -16.22 3.55
CA ALA A 76 -8.49 -16.14 4.34
C ALA A 76 -7.42 -17.07 3.73
N GLY A 77 -6.15 -16.67 3.76
CA GLY A 77 -5.07 -17.43 3.10
C GLY A 77 -4.92 -17.16 1.59
N ALA A 78 -5.85 -16.44 0.96
CA ALA A 78 -5.76 -16.15 -0.47
C ALA A 78 -4.52 -15.28 -0.80
N SER A 79 -3.89 -15.58 -1.93
CA SER A 79 -2.87 -14.71 -2.53
C SER A 79 -3.49 -13.40 -3.00
N VAL A 80 -2.78 -12.31 -2.77
CA VAL A 80 -3.11 -10.93 -3.12
C VAL A 80 -2.04 -10.40 -4.05
N SER A 81 -2.45 -9.66 -5.08
CA SER A 81 -1.57 -8.91 -5.97
C SER A 81 -2.16 -7.53 -6.21
N PHE A 82 -1.55 -6.48 -5.63
CA PHE A 82 -1.92 -5.10 -5.93
C PHE A 82 -1.14 -4.63 -7.16
N THR A 83 -1.85 -4.20 -8.20
CA THR A 83 -1.24 -3.69 -9.43
C THR A 83 -0.62 -2.32 -9.18
N SER A 84 0.63 -2.11 -9.59
CA SER A 84 1.23 -0.79 -9.72
C SER A 84 1.06 -0.29 -11.16
N SER A 85 0.67 0.97 -11.33
CA SER A 85 0.59 1.61 -12.65
C SER A 85 1.28 2.96 -12.66
N PRO A 86 2.40 3.13 -13.41
CA PRO A 86 3.25 2.09 -14.04
C PRO A 86 3.92 1.17 -12.99
N PRO A 87 4.79 0.21 -13.40
CA PRO A 87 5.63 -0.54 -12.46
C PRO A 87 6.39 0.37 -11.48
N ILE A 88 6.66 -0.14 -10.28
CA ILE A 88 7.42 0.54 -9.23
C ILE A 88 8.85 0.76 -9.70
N PHE A 89 9.43 1.95 -9.48
CA PHE A 89 10.82 2.24 -9.86
C PHE A 89 11.56 3.13 -8.85
N HIS A 90 10.99 3.35 -7.67
CA HIS A 90 11.73 3.96 -6.56
C HIS A 90 12.15 2.87 -5.57
N GLU A 91 13.33 3.02 -4.97
CA GLU A 91 13.81 2.09 -3.95
C GLU A 91 13.07 2.30 -2.63
N GLY A 92 12.57 1.22 -2.05
CA GLY A 92 11.88 1.28 -0.79
C GLY A 92 11.07 0.04 -0.46
N PRO A 93 10.63 -0.14 0.79
CA PRO A 93 9.84 -1.30 1.17
C PRO A 93 8.39 -1.20 0.68
N ALA A 94 7.77 -2.36 0.57
CA ALA A 94 6.33 -2.52 0.44
C ALA A 94 5.74 -3.12 1.73
N LEU A 95 4.58 -2.62 2.14
CA LEU A 95 3.89 -2.98 3.38
C LEU A 95 2.41 -3.24 3.10
N ALA A 96 1.81 -4.15 3.87
CA ALA A 96 0.36 -4.38 3.82
C ALA A 96 -0.25 -4.46 5.23
N TYR A 97 -1.42 -3.85 5.37
CA TYR A 97 -2.16 -3.74 6.63
C TYR A 97 -3.63 -4.08 6.42
N LEU A 98 -4.26 -4.60 7.48
CA LEU A 98 -5.70 -4.80 7.54
C LEU A 98 -6.29 -3.97 8.67
N ALA A 99 -7.53 -3.52 8.49
CA ALA A 99 -8.37 -3.00 9.55
C ALA A 99 -9.75 -3.65 9.48
N LYS A 100 -10.17 -4.32 10.56
CA LYS A 100 -11.47 -5.01 10.63
C LYS A 100 -12.57 -3.99 10.83
N VAL A 101 -13.62 -4.07 10.01
CA VAL A 101 -14.81 -3.21 10.16
C VAL A 101 -15.53 -3.55 11.47
N PRO A 102 -15.91 -2.55 12.29
CA PRO A 102 -16.66 -2.78 13.51
C PRO A 102 -18.01 -3.47 13.27
N ALA A 103 -18.43 -4.30 14.22
CA ALA A 103 -19.74 -4.95 14.16
C ALA A 103 -20.87 -3.91 14.00
N GLY A 104 -21.84 -4.21 13.13
CA GLY A 104 -22.96 -3.31 12.82
C GLY A 104 -22.62 -2.14 11.88
N THR A 105 -21.39 -2.08 11.36
CA THR A 105 -20.96 -1.11 10.35
C THR A 105 -20.64 -1.83 9.04
N ASP A 106 -20.82 -1.14 7.91
CA ASP A 106 -20.40 -1.62 6.59
C ASP A 106 -19.12 -0.89 6.14
N VAL A 107 -18.24 -1.59 5.42
CA VAL A 107 -16.96 -1.07 4.91
C VAL A 107 -17.15 0.16 4.04
N THR A 108 -18.28 0.27 3.33
CA THR A 108 -18.62 1.45 2.51
C THR A 108 -18.96 2.68 3.36
N GLN A 109 -19.16 2.54 4.66
CA GLN A 109 -19.50 3.63 5.59
C GLN A 109 -18.40 3.90 6.60
N TRP A 110 -17.32 3.11 6.61
CA TRP A 110 -16.29 3.16 7.62
C TRP A 110 -14.95 3.64 7.09
N ASP A 111 -14.34 4.58 7.80
CA ASP A 111 -13.15 5.29 7.34
C ASP A 111 -11.84 4.70 7.87
N GLY A 112 -11.89 3.65 8.70
CA GLY A 112 -10.71 3.07 9.33
C GLY A 112 -10.01 3.98 10.35
N SER A 113 -10.68 4.97 10.92
CA SER A 113 -10.08 5.82 11.97
C SER A 113 -9.91 5.10 13.31
N GLY A 114 -8.90 5.55 14.06
CA GLY A 114 -8.52 4.98 15.36
C GLY A 114 -7.42 3.92 15.26
N ALA A 115 -7.07 3.32 16.40
CA ALA A 115 -6.08 2.26 16.51
C ALA A 115 -6.71 0.90 16.12
N VAL A 116 -6.91 0.70 14.81
CA VAL A 116 -7.66 -0.45 14.26
C VAL A 116 -6.88 -1.21 13.18
N TRP A 117 -5.73 -0.69 12.76
CA TRP A 117 -4.90 -1.28 11.73
C TRP A 117 -3.88 -2.24 12.33
N PHE A 118 -3.56 -3.30 11.62
CA PHE A 118 -2.48 -4.21 11.98
C PHE A 118 -1.72 -4.64 10.73
N LYS A 119 -0.40 -4.73 10.86
CA LYS A 119 0.50 -5.12 9.75
C LYS A 119 0.41 -6.62 9.53
N ILE A 120 0.12 -7.03 8.29
CA ILE A 120 0.02 -8.44 7.90
C ILE A 120 1.20 -8.92 7.07
N TRP A 121 1.94 -8.01 6.45
CA TRP A 121 3.05 -8.34 5.58
C TRP A 121 3.97 -7.14 5.37
N GLN A 122 5.25 -7.43 5.13
CA GLN A 122 6.22 -6.51 4.57
C GLN A 122 7.18 -7.31 3.69
N ASP A 123 7.78 -6.67 2.68
CA ASP A 123 8.97 -7.21 2.05
C ASP A 123 10.21 -6.98 2.93
N GLU A 124 11.29 -7.66 2.58
CA GLU A 124 12.57 -7.53 3.26
C GLU A 124 13.65 -7.16 2.23
N PRO A 125 14.42 -6.09 2.47
CA PRO A 125 15.50 -5.74 1.57
C PRO A 125 16.66 -6.73 1.68
N THR A 126 17.39 -6.88 0.59
CA THR A 126 18.72 -7.52 0.62
C THR A 126 19.78 -6.45 0.83
N ILE A 127 20.59 -6.61 1.87
CA ILE A 127 21.66 -5.68 2.23
C ILE A 127 23.01 -6.37 2.02
N THR A 128 23.89 -5.70 1.28
CA THR A 128 25.28 -6.10 1.05
C THR A 128 26.22 -4.98 1.49
N SER A 129 27.53 -5.20 1.42
CA SER A 129 28.51 -4.13 1.68
C SER A 129 28.46 -3.00 0.64
N SER A 130 27.81 -3.20 -0.51
CA SER A 130 27.78 -2.26 -1.64
C SER A 130 26.42 -1.60 -1.87
N SER A 131 25.32 -2.20 -1.39
CA SER A 131 23.97 -1.73 -1.69
C SER A 131 22.93 -2.32 -0.76
N ILE A 132 21.79 -1.63 -0.67
CA ILE A 132 20.50 -2.16 -0.24
C ILE A 132 19.60 -2.26 -1.47
N THR A 133 18.91 -3.39 -1.66
CA THR A 133 17.96 -3.58 -2.76
C THR A 133 16.63 -4.09 -2.25
N PHE A 134 15.53 -3.54 -2.77
CA PHE A 134 14.18 -3.90 -2.37
C PHE A 134 13.52 -4.82 -3.43
N PRO A 135 12.84 -5.90 -3.02
CA PRO A 135 12.23 -6.87 -3.94
C PRO A 135 11.24 -6.28 -4.94
N THR A 136 10.54 -5.20 -4.58
CA THR A 136 9.51 -4.57 -5.43
C THR A 136 10.06 -3.64 -6.50
N MET A 137 11.36 -3.37 -6.52
CA MET A 137 11.98 -2.53 -7.55
C MET A 137 11.75 -3.11 -8.95
N ASN A 138 11.20 -2.31 -9.88
CA ASN A 138 10.76 -2.68 -11.22
C ASN A 138 9.57 -3.65 -11.28
N SER A 139 8.88 -3.90 -10.16
CA SER A 139 7.71 -4.79 -10.14
C SER A 139 6.45 -4.08 -10.62
N ALA A 140 5.62 -4.78 -11.39
CA ALA A 140 4.28 -4.33 -11.78
C ALA A 140 3.23 -4.56 -10.68
N SER A 141 3.60 -5.22 -9.58
CA SER A 141 2.70 -5.52 -8.47
C SER A 141 3.40 -5.65 -7.13
N ILE A 142 2.61 -5.56 -6.05
CA ILE A 142 2.98 -5.95 -4.69
C ILE A 142 2.18 -7.21 -4.36
N ASP A 143 2.89 -8.32 -4.14
CA ASP A 143 2.29 -9.64 -3.96
C ASP A 143 2.53 -10.17 -2.55
N PHE A 144 1.47 -10.68 -1.91
CA PHE A 144 1.51 -11.27 -0.58
C PHE A 144 0.32 -12.22 -0.37
N SER A 145 0.16 -12.79 0.82
CA SER A 145 -1.01 -13.60 1.17
C SER A 145 -1.76 -13.00 2.36
N LEU A 146 -3.09 -13.09 2.34
CA LEU A 146 -3.88 -12.85 3.54
C LEU A 146 -3.54 -13.91 4.60
N PRO A 147 -3.46 -13.57 5.89
CA PRO A 147 -3.33 -14.59 6.92
C PRO A 147 -4.51 -15.58 6.87
N SER A 148 -4.23 -16.88 6.97
CA SER A 148 -5.27 -17.93 6.94
C SER A 148 -6.14 -17.95 8.20
N CYS A 149 -5.60 -17.43 9.30
CA CYS A 149 -6.26 -17.38 10.59
C CYS A 149 -7.03 -16.07 10.86
N LEU A 150 -7.29 -15.24 9.83
CA LEU A 150 -8.10 -14.03 10.01
C LEU A 150 -9.48 -14.36 10.58
N GLU A 151 -10.08 -13.40 11.27
CA GLU A 151 -11.49 -13.47 11.60
C GLU A 151 -12.33 -13.19 10.33
N ASN A 152 -13.49 -13.81 10.21
CA ASN A 152 -14.40 -13.53 9.10
C ASN A 152 -15.02 -12.13 9.24
N GLY A 153 -15.32 -11.48 8.12
CA GLY A 153 -16.00 -10.20 8.06
C GLY A 153 -15.35 -9.22 7.09
N GLN A 154 -15.83 -7.99 7.10
CA GLN A 154 -15.32 -6.95 6.20
C GLN A 154 -14.05 -6.30 6.75
N TYR A 155 -13.14 -5.94 5.84
CA TYR A 155 -11.87 -5.28 6.14
C TYR A 155 -11.58 -4.19 5.11
N LEU A 156 -10.82 -3.18 5.55
CA LEU A 156 -9.98 -2.39 4.68
C LEU A 156 -8.62 -3.08 4.55
N LEU A 157 -8.17 -3.30 3.32
CA LEU A 157 -6.85 -3.82 2.97
C LEU A 157 -6.01 -2.69 2.38
N ARG A 158 -5.05 -2.20 3.14
CA ARG A 158 -4.14 -1.11 2.77
C ARG A 158 -2.84 -1.69 2.24
N VAL A 159 -2.44 -1.28 1.04
CA VAL A 159 -1.09 -1.50 0.51
C VAL A 159 -0.34 -0.17 0.53
N GLU A 160 0.96 -0.22 0.76
CA GLU A 160 1.83 0.94 0.72
C GLU A 160 3.20 0.58 0.18
N HIS A 161 3.76 1.45 -0.64
CA HIS A 161 5.16 1.48 -0.99
C HIS A 161 5.77 2.79 -0.51
N ILE A 162 6.91 2.72 0.18
CA ILE A 162 7.58 3.89 0.75
C ILE A 162 8.87 4.13 -0.03
N ALA A 163 8.86 5.06 -0.98
CA ALA A 163 10.07 5.42 -1.72
C ALA A 163 11.04 6.22 -0.84
N LEU A 164 12.30 5.79 -0.82
CA LEU A 164 13.39 6.31 0.03
C LEU A 164 14.54 6.93 -0.78
N HIS A 165 14.33 7.16 -2.08
CA HIS A 165 15.36 7.69 -2.98
C HIS A 165 15.82 9.12 -2.64
N VAL A 166 15.03 9.87 -1.87
CA VAL A 166 15.47 11.14 -1.26
C VAL A 166 15.68 10.90 0.23
N ALA A 167 16.95 10.90 0.66
CA ALA A 167 17.30 10.69 2.06
C ALA A 167 16.60 11.71 2.97
N GLY A 168 15.85 11.22 3.97
CA GLY A 168 15.10 12.06 4.91
C GLY A 168 13.79 12.64 4.39
N ALA A 169 13.39 12.35 3.15
CA ALA A 169 12.13 12.82 2.56
C ALA A 169 11.39 11.64 1.90
N PRO A 170 10.80 10.73 2.71
CA PRO A 170 10.11 9.56 2.19
C PRO A 170 8.84 9.96 1.42
N GLN A 171 8.54 9.19 0.37
CA GLN A 171 7.35 9.36 -0.45
C GLN A 171 6.47 8.12 -0.34
N PHE A 172 5.22 8.30 0.07
CA PHE A 172 4.29 7.21 0.31
C PHE A 172 3.29 7.08 -0.85
N TYR A 173 3.28 5.91 -1.47
CA TYR A 173 2.30 5.52 -2.49
C TYR A 173 1.43 4.43 -1.91
N LEU A 174 0.13 4.67 -1.79
CA LEU A 174 -0.75 3.78 -1.05
C LEU A 174 -2.18 3.82 -1.59
N SER A 175 -2.94 2.77 -1.32
CA SER A 175 -4.39 2.71 -1.56
C SER A 175 -5.04 1.67 -0.64
N CYS A 176 -6.37 1.70 -0.56
CA CYS A 176 -7.14 0.76 0.26
C CYS A 176 -8.21 0.04 -0.56
N ALA A 177 -8.17 -1.28 -0.54
CA ALA A 177 -9.24 -2.13 -1.06
C ALA A 177 -10.29 -2.46 0.02
N GLN A 178 -11.54 -2.63 -0.40
CA GLN A 178 -12.61 -3.12 0.44
C GLN A 178 -12.82 -4.61 0.18
N ILE A 179 -12.68 -5.43 1.22
CA ILE A 179 -12.79 -6.89 1.11
C ILE A 179 -13.73 -7.45 2.16
N ASN A 180 -14.34 -8.59 1.86
CA ASN A 180 -15.12 -9.39 2.79
C ASN A 180 -14.49 -10.78 2.90
N VAL A 181 -13.87 -11.05 4.04
CA VAL A 181 -13.08 -12.27 4.31
C VAL A 181 -13.99 -13.35 4.89
N SER A 182 -13.84 -14.57 4.38
CA SER A 182 -14.46 -15.78 4.91
C SER A 182 -13.45 -16.93 5.03
N GLY A 183 -13.82 -18.01 5.70
CA GLY A 183 -13.00 -19.22 5.81
C GLY A 183 -11.83 -19.15 6.79
N GLY A 184 -11.71 -18.07 7.57
CA GLY A 184 -10.66 -17.91 8.58
C GLY A 184 -11.07 -18.40 9.97
N SER A 185 -10.07 -18.67 10.82
CA SER A 185 -10.28 -19.20 12.18
C SER A 185 -10.46 -18.13 13.26
N GLY A 186 -10.14 -16.87 12.98
CA GLY A 186 -10.13 -15.78 13.98
C GLY A 186 -8.94 -15.80 14.95
N GLY A 187 -7.91 -16.60 14.66
CA GLY A 187 -6.72 -16.74 15.50
C GLY A 187 -5.58 -15.75 15.22
N TYR A 188 -5.73 -14.80 14.30
CA TYR A 188 -4.67 -13.84 13.99
C TYR A 188 -4.37 -12.96 15.20
N SER A 189 -3.10 -12.88 15.58
CA SER A 189 -2.58 -12.06 16.68
C SER A 189 -1.77 -10.89 16.12
N PRO A 190 -2.36 -9.68 16.04
CA PRO A 190 -1.63 -8.46 15.72
C PRO A 190 -0.46 -8.26 16.69
N ALA A 191 0.70 -7.87 16.17
CA ALA A 191 1.81 -7.47 17.04
C ALA A 191 1.55 -6.13 17.77
N GLY A 192 0.63 -5.32 17.22
CA GLY A 192 0.13 -4.10 17.80
C GLY A 192 -1.00 -3.53 16.95
N MET A 193 -1.87 -2.73 17.57
CA MET A 193 -2.88 -1.96 16.86
C MET A 193 -2.34 -0.57 16.53
N LEU A 194 -2.56 -0.14 15.29
CA LEU A 194 -1.99 1.05 14.68
C LEU A 194 -3.10 2.00 14.22
N SER A 195 -2.80 3.29 14.17
CA SER A 195 -3.67 4.30 13.57
C SER A 195 -2.95 5.00 12.43
N PHE A 196 -3.68 5.34 11.36
CA PHE A 196 -3.15 6.18 10.29
C PHE A 196 -4.02 7.44 10.17
N PRO A 197 -3.49 8.63 10.47
CA PRO A 197 -2.14 8.92 10.99
C PRO A 197 -1.90 8.44 12.44
N GLY A 198 -0.63 8.38 12.85
CA GLY A 198 -0.20 8.08 14.22
C GLY A 198 0.78 6.90 14.37
N ALA A 199 0.73 5.93 13.46
CA ALA A 199 1.62 4.77 13.44
C ALA A 199 3.05 5.12 13.02
N TYR A 200 3.22 6.20 12.27
CA TYR A 200 4.49 6.68 11.75
C TYR A 200 4.89 7.98 12.44
N SER A 201 6.17 8.08 12.77
CA SER A 201 6.84 9.33 13.14
C SER A 201 7.71 9.79 11.98
N ALA A 202 7.75 11.11 11.72
CA ALA A 202 8.65 11.67 10.72
C ALA A 202 10.14 11.35 10.99
N ASN A 203 10.46 10.96 12.23
CA ASN A 203 11.81 10.57 12.65
C ASN A 203 12.02 9.05 12.74
N ASP A 204 11.08 8.22 12.25
CA ASP A 204 11.30 6.78 12.24
C ASP A 204 12.57 6.46 11.42
N PRO A 205 13.45 5.57 11.92
CA PRO A 205 14.74 5.30 11.27
C PRO A 205 14.56 4.72 9.86
N GLY A 206 13.50 3.94 9.64
CA GLY A 206 13.16 3.40 8.32
C GLY A 206 12.65 4.44 7.32
N LEU A 207 12.20 5.61 7.81
CA LEU A 207 11.70 6.73 7.00
C LEU A 207 12.78 7.79 6.72
N THR A 208 13.73 7.93 7.64
CA THR A 208 14.85 8.88 7.53
C THR A 208 16.14 8.26 7.00
N ALA A 209 16.12 6.97 6.66
CA ALA A 209 17.27 6.23 6.17
C ALA A 209 17.91 6.88 4.93
N ASN A 210 19.25 6.96 4.93
CA ASN A 210 20.02 7.18 3.71
C ASN A 210 20.42 5.82 3.14
N ILE A 211 19.81 5.43 2.02
CA ILE A 211 20.02 4.12 1.39
C ILE A 211 21.28 4.04 0.52
N TYR A 212 21.99 5.16 0.31
CA TYR A 212 23.12 5.24 -0.62
C TYR A 212 24.49 5.31 0.06
N TRP A 213 24.65 6.13 1.11
CA TRP A 213 25.92 6.23 1.81
C TRP A 213 25.81 6.86 3.22
N PRO A 214 26.43 6.27 4.25
CA PRO A 214 27.01 4.93 4.26
C PRO A 214 25.94 3.86 3.99
N ILE A 215 26.30 2.76 3.33
CA ILE A 215 25.35 1.67 3.06
C ILE A 215 24.82 1.14 4.41
N PRO A 216 23.49 1.11 4.63
CA PRO A 216 22.93 0.59 5.86
C PRO A 216 23.36 -0.87 6.07
N THR A 217 23.67 -1.27 7.30
CA THR A 217 23.91 -2.68 7.65
C THR A 217 22.63 -3.42 8.06
N SER A 218 21.56 -2.68 8.31
CA SER A 218 20.23 -3.16 8.63
C SER A 218 19.18 -2.16 8.18
N TYR A 219 17.97 -2.62 7.91
CA TYR A 219 16.81 -1.78 7.65
C TYR A 219 15.66 -2.24 8.55
N THR A 220 14.87 -1.28 9.04
CA THR A 220 13.66 -1.57 9.81
C THR A 220 12.53 -0.76 9.23
N ALA A 221 11.59 -1.44 8.58
CA ALA A 221 10.39 -0.80 8.08
C ALA A 221 9.58 -0.17 9.22
N PRO A 222 8.90 0.97 8.99
CA PRO A 222 8.08 1.63 10.00
C PRO A 222 6.81 0.82 10.31
N GLY A 223 6.08 1.18 11.37
CA GLY A 223 4.80 0.54 11.71
C GLY A 223 4.90 -0.80 12.44
N GLY A 224 6.02 -1.08 13.10
CA GLY A 224 6.20 -2.27 13.96
C GLY A 224 6.27 -3.60 13.20
N PRO A 225 6.38 -4.74 13.91
CA PRO A 225 6.50 -6.05 13.27
C PRO A 225 5.15 -6.56 12.71
N VAL A 226 5.24 -7.54 11.80
CA VAL A 226 4.09 -8.28 11.27
C VAL A 226 3.49 -9.16 12.37
N GLY A 227 2.15 -9.18 12.49
CA GLY A 227 1.47 -10.10 13.40
C GLY A 227 1.49 -11.54 12.90
N SER A 228 1.04 -12.49 13.71
CA SER A 228 1.15 -13.92 13.41
C SER A 228 -0.18 -14.65 13.45
N CYS A 229 -0.31 -15.67 12.61
CA CYS A 229 -0.99 -16.90 13.00
C CYS A 229 -0.02 -17.70 13.88
#